data_AF-A0A5P9PNI6-F1
#
_entry.id   AF-A0A5P9PNI6-F1
#
_cell.length_a   1.000
_cell.length_b   1.000
_cell.length_c   1.000
_cell.angle_alpha   90.00
_cell.angle_beta   90.00
_cell.angle_gamma   90.00
#
_symmetry.space_group_name_H-M   'P 1'
#
loop_
_entity.id
_entity.type
_entity.pdbx_description
1 polymer ?
#
loop_
_entity_poly.entity_id
_entity_poly.type
_entity_poly.pdbx_seq_one_letter_code
_entity_poly.pdbx_strand_id
1 'polypeptide(L)'
;MTELRRFRVLVAGTTVSNFGGYLNMVALNLFVLERTGSAVSMGLFMALRLAAGFAAGLAGGTVAARLPRKPVLIACDLGQAAALLALVAATAGGGDAGLVLLPVVAVATGLLGNTTVVLLRSSVPDLVGAADRMRANGMLVTGRAIAMTAGFATGGVLVAALGYRTAFVVDALTFGVSATTVAVLALTFPAPSKAAVRADGAPVRRWARVAGLVAVPPVLAILAIRALDAFGSASHNVGVPVFASRVMPEDPAALVGWFLATWAIGLLGAHRVVRRLHRDRPPRHDERAFAAGTCVMSAAFVLAFAMPWPWLLVAALVAGIADGYTEITYTTRLQAEPDPDRGHYFGFAAVAENVGLGAGLLAAAALTELWPVVAVAGLMHGLVLVVAAVCVATGALGRRGPAEPAEAADTAGGR
;
A
#
# COMPACT_ATOMS: atom_id res chain seq x y z
N MET A 1 14.52 -24.06 10.53
CA MET A 1 14.63 -22.67 10.02
C MET A 1 14.16 -21.72 11.12
N THR A 2 14.89 -20.66 11.41
CA THR A 2 14.42 -19.59 12.33
C THR A 2 13.19 -18.88 11.74
N GLU A 3 12.37 -18.25 12.58
CA GLU A 3 11.19 -17.48 12.16
C GLU A 3 11.55 -16.43 11.10
N LEU A 4 12.60 -15.65 11.34
CA LEU A 4 13.08 -14.66 10.39
C LEU A 4 13.51 -15.27 9.05
N ARG A 5 14.11 -16.47 9.04
CA ARG A 5 14.46 -17.18 7.79
C ARG A 5 13.22 -17.58 7.00
N ARG A 6 12.19 -18.10 7.67
CA ARG A 6 10.88 -18.41 7.02
C ARG A 6 10.24 -17.13 6.48
N PHE A 7 10.30 -16.05 7.25
CA PHE A 7 9.80 -14.75 6.82
C PHE A 7 10.54 -14.21 5.59
N ARG A 8 11.86 -14.42 5.45
CA ARG A 8 12.58 -14.03 4.21
C ARG A 8 12.05 -14.75 2.98
N VAL A 9 11.76 -16.05 3.10
CA VAL A 9 11.19 -16.84 2.00
C VAL A 9 9.78 -16.34 1.67
N LEU A 10 8.97 -16.03 2.70
CA LEU A 10 7.66 -15.40 2.51
C LEU A 10 7.77 -14.07 1.75
N VAL A 11 8.68 -13.18 2.17
CA VAL A 11 8.93 -11.90 1.49
C VAL A 11 9.35 -12.12 0.04
N ALA A 12 10.20 -13.11 -0.25
CA ALA A 12 10.60 -13.42 -1.62
C ALA A 12 9.41 -13.86 -2.47
N GLY A 13 8.56 -14.77 -1.97
CA GLY A 13 7.33 -15.19 -2.65
C GLY A 13 6.36 -14.02 -2.90
N THR A 14 6.12 -13.18 -1.88
CA THR A 14 5.30 -11.96 -2.02
C THR A 14 5.92 -10.95 -2.97
N THR A 15 7.25 -10.85 -3.04
CA THR A 15 7.95 -9.96 -3.99
C THR A 15 7.73 -10.42 -5.43
N VAL A 16 7.81 -11.73 -5.69
CA VAL A 16 7.50 -12.31 -7.00
C VAL A 16 6.04 -12.05 -7.41
N SER A 17 5.10 -12.24 -6.49
CA SER A 17 3.68 -11.94 -6.76
C SER A 17 3.42 -10.45 -6.97
N ASN A 18 4.03 -9.57 -6.18
CA ASN A 18 3.92 -8.12 -6.40
C ASN A 18 4.49 -7.72 -7.77
N PHE A 19 5.59 -8.34 -8.21
CA PHE A 19 6.17 -8.08 -9.52
C PHE A 19 5.15 -8.38 -10.63
N GLY A 20 4.52 -9.57 -10.57
CA GLY A 20 3.43 -9.94 -11.47
C GLY A 20 2.30 -8.93 -11.43
N GLY A 21 1.85 -8.53 -10.24
CA GLY A 21 0.75 -7.59 -10.08
C GLY A 21 1.02 -6.19 -10.66
N TYR A 22 2.24 -5.67 -10.52
CA TYR A 22 2.62 -4.38 -11.12
C TYR A 22 2.76 -4.46 -12.65
N LEU A 23 3.35 -5.55 -13.14
CA LEU A 23 3.41 -5.86 -14.57
C LEU A 23 2.00 -5.96 -15.17
N ASN A 24 1.12 -6.69 -14.51
CA ASN A 24 -0.25 -6.91 -14.94
C ASN A 24 -1.11 -5.64 -14.84
N MET A 25 -0.82 -4.75 -13.88
CA MET A 25 -1.47 -3.45 -13.82
C MET A 25 -1.25 -2.65 -15.11
N VAL A 26 -0.04 -2.67 -15.67
CA VAL A 26 0.24 -2.05 -16.97
C VAL A 26 -0.50 -2.79 -18.08
N ALA A 27 -0.40 -4.12 -18.11
CA ALA A 27 -1.00 -4.94 -19.15
C ALA A 27 -2.54 -4.82 -19.19
N LEU A 28 -3.23 -4.83 -18.05
CA LEU A 28 -4.69 -4.70 -17.97
C LEU A 28 -5.16 -3.30 -18.39
N ASN A 29 -4.46 -2.24 -17.97
CA ASN A 29 -4.81 -0.88 -18.39
C ASN A 29 -4.69 -0.71 -19.92
N LEU A 30 -3.57 -1.17 -20.49
CA LEU A 30 -3.34 -1.15 -21.94
C LEU A 30 -4.35 -2.04 -22.68
N PHE A 31 -4.66 -3.22 -22.15
CA PHE A 31 -5.63 -4.14 -22.73
C PHE A 31 -7.04 -3.54 -22.79
N VAL A 32 -7.49 -2.89 -21.71
CA VAL A 32 -8.79 -2.21 -21.67
C VAL A 32 -8.81 -1.09 -22.71
N LEU A 33 -7.73 -0.29 -22.77
CA LEU A 33 -7.62 0.81 -23.74
C LEU A 33 -7.64 0.30 -25.18
N GLU A 34 -6.86 -0.73 -25.50
CA GLU A 34 -6.80 -1.30 -26.86
C GLU A 34 -8.13 -1.90 -27.29
N ARG A 35 -8.82 -2.61 -26.39
CA ARG A 35 -10.09 -3.27 -26.72
C ARG A 35 -11.29 -2.33 -26.77
N THR A 36 -11.25 -1.21 -26.06
CA THR A 36 -12.39 -0.28 -26.00
C THR A 36 -12.16 1.02 -26.76
N GLY A 37 -10.90 1.35 -27.09
CA GLY A 37 -10.51 2.65 -27.65
C GLY A 37 -10.75 3.84 -26.71
N SER A 38 -11.09 3.60 -25.43
CA SER A 38 -11.61 4.62 -24.52
C SER A 38 -10.82 4.72 -23.22
N ALA A 39 -10.22 5.90 -23.01
CA ALA A 39 -9.59 6.24 -21.74
C ALA A 39 -10.59 6.25 -20.57
N VAL A 40 -11.88 6.54 -20.84
CA VAL A 40 -12.95 6.50 -19.83
C VAL A 40 -13.19 5.07 -19.35
N SER A 41 -13.18 4.09 -20.26
CA SER A 41 -13.34 2.67 -19.90
C SER A 41 -12.18 2.17 -19.04
N MET A 42 -10.95 2.57 -19.37
CA MET A 42 -9.76 2.30 -18.56
C MET A 42 -9.89 2.92 -17.16
N GLY A 43 -10.34 4.18 -17.09
CA GLY A 43 -10.62 4.86 -15.82
C GLY A 43 -11.68 4.15 -14.97
N LEU A 44 -12.78 3.70 -15.59
CA LEU A 44 -13.84 2.96 -14.90
C LEU A 44 -13.37 1.60 -14.38
N PHE A 45 -12.55 0.88 -15.15
CA PHE A 45 -11.91 -0.35 -14.71
C PHE A 45 -11.07 -0.12 -13.44
N MET A 46 -10.24 0.93 -13.45
CA MET A 46 -9.43 1.27 -12.28
C MET A 46 -10.31 1.69 -11.09
N ALA A 47 -11.35 2.50 -11.32
CA ALA A 47 -12.27 2.92 -10.28
C ALA A 47 -12.98 1.73 -9.62
N LEU A 48 -13.42 0.74 -10.41
CA LEU A 48 -14.04 -0.48 -9.89
C LEU A 48 -13.06 -1.30 -9.06
N ARG A 49 -11.82 -1.45 -9.54
CA ARG A 49 -10.74 -2.13 -8.79
C ARG A 49 -10.46 -1.44 -7.46
N LEU A 50 -10.38 -0.11 -7.45
CA LEU A 50 -10.18 0.69 -6.23
C LEU A 50 -11.38 0.58 -5.27
N ALA A 51 -12.61 0.62 -5.78
CA ALA A 51 -13.82 0.45 -4.99
C ALA A 51 -13.89 -0.95 -4.33
N ALA A 52 -13.51 -2.00 -5.07
CA ALA A 52 -13.40 -3.35 -4.54
C ALA A 52 -12.30 -3.45 -3.46
N GLY A 53 -11.15 -2.82 -3.69
CA GLY A 53 -10.07 -2.71 -2.70
C GLY A 53 -10.51 -1.99 -1.42
N PHE A 54 -11.25 -0.88 -1.55
CA PHE A 54 -11.84 -0.15 -0.44
C PHE A 54 -12.79 -1.03 0.39
N ALA A 55 -13.67 -1.78 -0.28
CA ALA A 55 -14.56 -2.75 0.39
C ALA A 55 -13.77 -3.83 1.15
N ALA A 56 -12.69 -4.34 0.55
CA ALA A 56 -11.77 -5.27 1.23
C ALA A 56 -11.06 -4.63 2.42
N GLY A 57 -10.69 -3.35 2.36
CA GLY A 57 -10.08 -2.64 3.48
C GLY A 57 -11.02 -2.59 4.69
N LEU A 58 -12.27 -2.19 4.46
CA LEU A 58 -13.31 -2.16 5.49
C LEU A 58 -13.63 -3.55 6.06
N ALA A 59 -13.65 -4.58 5.21
CA ALA A 59 -13.93 -5.95 5.61
C ALA A 59 -12.70 -6.66 6.24
N GLY A 60 -11.49 -6.19 5.92
CA GLY A 60 -10.24 -6.90 6.17
C GLY A 60 -9.97 -7.22 7.64
N GLY A 61 -10.32 -6.30 8.55
CA GLY A 61 -10.19 -6.55 9.99
C GLY A 61 -11.12 -7.65 10.50
N THR A 62 -12.31 -7.76 9.93
CA THR A 62 -13.26 -8.81 10.29
C THR A 62 -12.90 -10.15 9.66
N VAL A 63 -12.37 -10.15 8.44
CA VAL A 63 -11.76 -11.34 7.83
C VAL A 63 -10.61 -11.84 8.72
N ALA A 64 -9.73 -10.93 9.15
CA ALA A 64 -8.59 -11.25 10.03
C ALA A 64 -9.00 -11.80 11.40
N ALA A 65 -10.15 -11.37 11.92
CA ALA A 65 -10.66 -11.80 13.22
C ALA A 65 -11.41 -13.13 13.17
N ARG A 66 -12.11 -13.43 12.06
CA ARG A 66 -13.06 -14.56 11.97
C ARG A 66 -12.52 -15.78 11.24
N LEU A 67 -11.62 -15.58 10.28
CA LEU A 67 -11.16 -16.63 9.40
C LEU A 67 -9.69 -16.97 9.66
N PRO A 68 -9.27 -18.23 9.47
CA PRO A 68 -7.87 -18.60 9.59
C PRO A 68 -7.06 -17.89 8.48
N ARG A 69 -6.05 -17.11 8.87
CA ARG A 69 -5.32 -16.23 7.93
C ARG A 69 -4.62 -17.00 6.80
N LYS A 70 -4.01 -18.15 7.11
CA LYS A 70 -3.26 -18.95 6.12
C LYS A 70 -4.13 -19.45 4.95
N PRO A 71 -5.26 -20.16 5.17
CA PRO A 71 -6.17 -20.53 4.09
C PRO A 71 -6.71 -19.34 3.29
N VAL A 72 -7.02 -18.22 3.95
CA VAL A 72 -7.54 -17.03 3.26
C VAL A 72 -6.49 -16.41 2.34
N LEU A 73 -5.24 -16.30 2.79
CA LEU A 73 -4.14 -15.82 1.95
C LEU A 73 -3.97 -16.68 0.68
N ILE A 74 -3.99 -18.01 0.84
CA ILE A 74 -3.89 -18.95 -0.29
C ILE A 74 -5.10 -18.80 -1.23
N ALA A 75 -6.31 -18.69 -0.69
CA ALA A 75 -7.52 -18.50 -1.49
C ALA A 75 -7.52 -17.17 -2.26
N CYS A 76 -7.00 -16.10 -1.67
CA CYS A 76 -6.88 -14.80 -2.34
C CYS A 76 -5.90 -14.86 -3.51
N ASP A 77 -4.74 -15.51 -3.35
CA ASP A 77 -3.77 -15.69 -4.42
C ASP A 77 -4.34 -16.56 -5.55
N LEU A 78 -4.93 -17.72 -5.21
CA LEU A 78 -5.53 -18.61 -6.20
C LEU A 78 -6.75 -18.00 -6.90
N GLY A 79 -7.55 -17.19 -6.20
CA GLY A 79 -8.69 -16.49 -6.78
C GLY A 79 -8.28 -15.43 -7.80
N GLN A 80 -7.19 -14.69 -7.52
CA GLN A 80 -6.62 -13.75 -8.50
C GLN A 80 -6.05 -14.48 -9.71
N ALA A 81 -5.29 -15.57 -9.50
CA ALA A 81 -4.79 -16.41 -10.58
C ALA A 81 -5.93 -16.95 -11.45
N ALA A 82 -7.00 -17.48 -10.84
CA ALA A 82 -8.16 -18.01 -11.54
C ALA A 82 -8.88 -16.94 -12.38
N ALA A 83 -9.06 -15.73 -11.85
CA ALA A 83 -9.66 -14.62 -12.59
C ALA A 83 -8.84 -14.24 -13.83
N LEU A 84 -7.52 -14.20 -13.71
CA LEU A 84 -6.62 -13.91 -14.84
C LEU A 84 -6.59 -15.05 -15.86
N LEU A 85 -6.55 -16.30 -15.43
CA LEU A 85 -6.61 -17.45 -16.34
C LEU A 85 -7.95 -17.54 -17.07
N ALA A 86 -9.06 -17.18 -16.40
CA ALA A 86 -10.37 -17.07 -17.04
C ALA A 86 -10.38 -15.98 -18.12
N LEU A 87 -9.76 -14.82 -17.85
CA LEU A 87 -9.58 -13.76 -18.85
C LEU A 87 -8.72 -14.24 -20.04
N VAL A 88 -7.64 -14.96 -19.79
CA VAL A 88 -6.78 -15.55 -20.83
C VAL A 88 -7.55 -16.55 -21.70
N ALA A 89 -8.41 -17.38 -21.09
CA ALA A 89 -9.25 -18.32 -21.81
C ALA A 89 -10.31 -17.60 -22.66
N ALA A 90 -11.00 -16.61 -22.10
CA ALA A 90 -12.03 -15.85 -22.79
C ALA A 90 -11.50 -15.03 -23.98
N THR A 91 -10.24 -14.58 -23.90
CA THR A 91 -9.59 -13.82 -24.98
C THR A 91 -8.98 -14.70 -26.07
N ALA A 92 -8.91 -16.03 -25.88
CA ALA A 92 -8.34 -16.95 -26.86
C ALA A 92 -9.23 -17.14 -28.10
N GLY A 93 -10.55 -16.97 -27.98
CA GLY A 93 -11.51 -17.18 -29.07
C GLY A 93 -11.77 -15.96 -29.97
N GLY A 94 -11.05 -14.86 -29.80
CA GLY A 94 -11.16 -13.65 -30.64
C GLY A 94 -12.41 -12.77 -30.41
N GLY A 95 -13.43 -13.25 -29.69
CA GLY A 95 -14.65 -12.51 -29.39
C GLY A 95 -14.57 -11.55 -28.19
N ASP A 96 -15.68 -10.85 -27.93
CA ASP A 96 -15.80 -9.83 -26.87
C ASP A 96 -15.95 -10.41 -25.45
N ALA A 97 -15.87 -11.74 -25.30
CA ALA A 97 -15.98 -12.40 -24.00
C ALA A 97 -14.94 -11.89 -22.98
N GLY A 98 -13.77 -11.46 -23.45
CA GLY A 98 -12.76 -10.82 -22.60
C GLY A 98 -13.24 -9.52 -21.96
N LEU A 99 -14.03 -8.71 -22.68
CA LEU A 99 -14.57 -7.45 -22.16
C LEU A 99 -15.59 -7.68 -21.03
N VAL A 100 -16.40 -8.74 -21.13
CA VAL A 100 -17.39 -9.12 -20.11
C VAL A 100 -16.73 -9.53 -18.79
N LEU A 101 -15.52 -10.09 -18.84
CA LEU A 101 -14.77 -10.50 -17.65
C LEU A 101 -13.94 -9.38 -17.01
N LEU A 102 -13.73 -8.24 -17.68
CA LEU A 102 -12.93 -7.14 -17.12
C LEU A 102 -13.45 -6.64 -15.75
N PRO A 103 -14.77 -6.44 -15.54
CA PRO A 103 -15.29 -6.07 -14.23
C PRO A 103 -14.98 -7.12 -13.15
N VAL A 104 -15.08 -8.41 -13.49
CA VAL A 104 -14.77 -9.52 -12.58
C VAL A 104 -13.30 -9.51 -12.19
N VAL A 105 -12.40 -9.30 -13.16
CA VAL A 105 -10.96 -9.19 -12.91
C VAL A 105 -10.62 -7.95 -12.07
N ALA A 106 -11.27 -6.81 -12.34
CA ALA A 106 -11.11 -5.60 -11.55
C ALA A 106 -11.49 -5.83 -10.08
N VAL A 107 -12.66 -6.44 -9.86
CA VAL A 107 -13.15 -6.77 -8.51
C VAL A 107 -12.25 -7.80 -7.84
N ALA A 108 -11.85 -8.87 -8.53
CA ALA A 108 -10.99 -9.91 -7.96
C ALA A 108 -9.62 -9.35 -7.53
N THR A 109 -8.94 -8.62 -8.42
CA THR A 109 -7.61 -8.05 -8.13
C THR A 109 -7.66 -6.94 -7.09
N GLY A 110 -8.76 -6.17 -7.01
CA GLY A 110 -8.95 -5.17 -5.97
C GLY A 110 -9.26 -5.79 -4.61
N LEU A 111 -10.30 -6.64 -4.54
CA LEU A 111 -10.81 -7.22 -3.31
C LEU A 111 -9.82 -8.23 -2.69
N LEU A 112 -9.36 -9.20 -3.48
CA LEU A 112 -8.49 -10.27 -2.99
C LEU A 112 -7.08 -9.73 -2.72
N GLY A 113 -6.56 -8.89 -3.62
CA GLY A 113 -5.24 -8.26 -3.45
C GLY A 113 -5.16 -7.43 -2.18
N ASN A 114 -6.15 -6.56 -1.91
CA ASN A 114 -6.14 -5.74 -0.70
C ASN A 114 -6.37 -6.57 0.57
N THR A 115 -7.18 -7.64 0.50
CA THR A 115 -7.33 -8.60 1.61
C THR A 115 -6.00 -9.25 1.96
N THR A 116 -5.21 -9.69 0.97
CA THR A 116 -3.86 -10.23 1.16
C THR A 116 -2.94 -9.21 1.86
N VAL A 117 -2.96 -7.96 1.42
CA VAL A 117 -2.15 -6.88 2.03
C VAL A 117 -2.50 -6.69 3.51
N VAL A 118 -3.79 -6.56 3.84
CA VAL A 118 -4.26 -6.36 5.22
C VAL A 118 -3.87 -7.55 6.11
N LEU A 119 -4.11 -8.78 5.65
CA LEU A 119 -3.81 -9.99 6.42
C LEU A 119 -2.31 -10.19 6.63
N LEU A 120 -1.49 -9.98 5.59
CA LEU A 120 -0.05 -10.15 5.70
C LEU A 120 0.56 -9.10 6.63
N ARG A 121 0.24 -7.82 6.43
CA ARG A 121 0.80 -6.70 7.23
C ARG A 121 0.40 -6.76 8.70
N SER A 122 -0.84 -7.15 9.00
CA SER A 122 -1.32 -7.32 10.38
C SER A 122 -0.74 -8.54 11.09
N SER A 123 -0.24 -9.54 10.33
CA SER A 123 0.35 -10.77 10.87
C SER A 123 1.86 -10.70 11.10
N VAL A 124 2.56 -9.68 10.59
CA VAL A 124 4.02 -9.56 10.75
C VAL A 124 4.48 -9.72 12.21
N PRO A 125 3.85 -9.08 13.22
CA PRO A 125 4.28 -9.22 14.61
C PRO A 125 4.23 -10.66 15.12
N ASP A 126 3.28 -11.44 14.63
CA ASP A 126 3.06 -12.83 15.03
C ASP A 126 4.01 -13.80 14.30
N LEU A 127 4.51 -13.38 13.13
CA LEU A 127 5.43 -14.18 12.31
C LEU A 127 6.91 -14.01 12.66
N VAL A 128 7.31 -12.86 13.21
CA VAL A 128 8.72 -12.56 13.52
C VAL A 128 8.97 -12.06 14.95
N GLY A 129 7.91 -11.85 15.73
CA GLY A 129 8.00 -11.26 17.07
C GLY A 129 8.20 -9.74 17.06
N ALA A 130 7.96 -9.11 18.22
CA ALA A 130 7.94 -7.65 18.36
C ALA A 130 9.29 -6.97 18.06
N ALA A 131 10.41 -7.67 18.34
CA ALA A 131 11.77 -7.15 18.19
C ALA A 131 12.22 -7.02 16.72
N ASP A 132 11.75 -7.91 15.84
CA ASP A 132 12.14 -7.94 14.44
C ASP A 132 11.14 -7.20 13.51
N ARG A 133 10.08 -6.57 14.03
CA ARG A 133 9.03 -5.89 13.23
C ARG A 133 9.59 -4.89 12.23
N MET A 134 10.45 -3.97 12.68
CA MET A 134 11.04 -2.96 11.79
C MET A 134 11.89 -3.58 10.69
N ARG A 135 12.63 -4.65 11.02
CA ARG A 135 13.44 -5.39 10.05
C ARG A 135 12.54 -6.08 9.02
N ALA A 136 11.48 -6.74 9.48
CA ALA A 136 10.51 -7.41 8.64
C ALA A 136 9.77 -6.43 7.71
N ASN A 137 9.29 -5.30 8.23
CA ASN A 137 8.65 -4.25 7.42
C ASN A 137 9.63 -3.65 6.41
N GLY A 138 10.89 -3.43 6.79
CA GLY A 138 11.94 -2.99 5.85
C GLY A 138 12.16 -3.98 4.70
N MET A 139 12.10 -5.29 4.97
CA MET A 139 12.18 -6.33 3.92
C MET A 139 10.97 -6.28 2.98
N LEU A 140 9.76 -6.10 3.51
CA LEU A 140 8.53 -5.98 2.70
C LEU A 140 8.55 -4.72 1.83
N VAL A 141 8.97 -3.58 2.38
CA VAL A 141 9.11 -2.31 1.63
C VAL A 141 10.15 -2.44 0.52
N THR A 142 11.31 -3.02 0.84
CA THR A 142 12.37 -3.29 -0.15
C THR A 142 11.87 -4.20 -1.26
N GLY A 143 11.22 -5.32 -0.91
CA GLY A 143 10.68 -6.27 -1.88
C GLY A 143 9.62 -5.65 -2.78
N ARG A 144 8.71 -4.84 -2.21
CA ARG A 144 7.70 -4.08 -2.97
C ARG A 144 8.35 -3.08 -3.93
N ALA A 145 9.38 -2.35 -3.51
CA ALA A 145 10.09 -1.40 -4.37
C ALA A 145 10.73 -2.11 -5.57
N ILE A 146 11.44 -3.22 -5.34
CA ILE A 146 12.03 -4.04 -6.40
C ILE A 146 10.96 -4.54 -7.37
N ALA A 147 9.87 -5.11 -6.84
CA ALA A 147 8.74 -5.61 -7.61
C ALA A 147 8.09 -4.52 -8.47
N MET A 148 7.88 -3.33 -7.90
CA MET A 148 7.26 -2.19 -8.57
C MET A 148 8.10 -1.70 -9.74
N THR A 149 9.40 -1.47 -9.50
CA THR A 149 10.32 -1.00 -10.55
C THR A 149 10.44 -2.03 -11.67
N ALA A 150 10.69 -3.30 -11.32
CA ALA A 150 10.81 -4.34 -12.33
C ALA A 150 9.49 -4.56 -13.08
N GLY A 151 8.35 -4.56 -12.39
CA GLY A 151 7.04 -4.81 -12.98
C GLY A 151 6.63 -3.71 -13.96
N PHE A 152 6.75 -2.44 -13.57
CA PHE A 152 6.43 -1.33 -14.47
C PHE A 152 7.41 -1.21 -15.64
N ALA A 153 8.70 -1.40 -15.41
CA ALA A 153 9.70 -1.36 -16.48
C ALA A 153 9.52 -2.47 -17.52
N THR A 154 9.08 -3.65 -17.09
CA THR A 154 8.92 -4.81 -17.99
C THR A 154 7.51 -4.96 -18.55
N GLY A 155 6.49 -4.30 -17.97
CA GLY A 155 5.09 -4.48 -18.35
C GLY A 155 4.78 -4.15 -19.81
N GLY A 156 5.10 -2.93 -20.26
CA GLY A 156 4.89 -2.53 -21.65
C GLY A 156 5.74 -3.34 -22.64
N VAL A 157 6.99 -3.63 -22.26
CA VAL A 157 7.93 -4.41 -23.08
C VAL A 157 7.42 -5.83 -23.31
N LEU A 158 6.96 -6.50 -22.25
CA LEU A 158 6.44 -7.87 -22.33
C LEU A 158 5.18 -7.92 -23.21
N VAL A 159 4.28 -6.95 -23.05
CA VAL A 159 3.06 -6.84 -23.87
C VAL A 159 3.42 -6.62 -25.34
N ALA A 160 4.35 -5.72 -25.64
CA ALA A 160 4.76 -5.45 -27.02
C ALA A 160 5.45 -6.65 -27.68
N ALA A 161 6.26 -7.41 -26.94
CA ALA A 161 7.02 -8.54 -27.48
C ALA A 161 6.22 -9.85 -27.54
N LEU A 162 5.41 -10.15 -26.52
CA LEU A 162 4.77 -11.46 -26.32
C LEU A 162 3.24 -11.38 -26.13
N GLY A 163 2.66 -10.18 -26.19
CA GLY A 163 1.22 -9.94 -26.08
C GLY A 163 0.65 -9.97 -24.65
N TYR A 164 -0.57 -9.47 -24.50
CA TYR A 164 -1.29 -9.38 -23.22
C TYR A 164 -1.49 -10.71 -22.51
N ARG A 165 -1.81 -11.78 -23.27
CA ARG A 165 -2.07 -13.11 -22.72
C ARG A 165 -0.86 -13.63 -21.93
N THR A 166 0.35 -13.38 -22.43
CA THR A 166 1.58 -13.78 -21.76
C THR A 166 1.75 -13.03 -20.44
N ALA A 167 1.50 -11.72 -20.41
CA ALA A 167 1.54 -10.93 -19.18
C ALA A 167 0.56 -11.45 -18.11
N PHE A 168 -0.67 -11.78 -18.51
CA PHE A 168 -1.69 -12.31 -17.61
C PHE A 168 -1.32 -13.70 -17.05
N VAL A 169 -0.78 -14.58 -17.89
CA VAL A 169 -0.30 -15.91 -17.46
C VAL A 169 0.88 -15.78 -16.51
N VAL A 170 1.85 -14.91 -16.82
CA VAL A 170 3.00 -14.66 -15.93
C VAL A 170 2.52 -14.22 -14.55
N ASP A 171 1.59 -13.26 -14.48
CA ASP A 171 1.06 -12.81 -13.19
C ASP A 171 0.29 -13.92 -12.45
N ALA A 172 -0.56 -14.68 -13.14
CA ALA A 172 -1.25 -15.83 -12.56
C ALA A 172 -0.28 -16.88 -11.97
N LEU A 173 0.85 -17.14 -12.64
CA LEU A 173 1.89 -18.01 -12.12
C LEU A 173 2.58 -17.42 -10.89
N THR A 174 2.81 -16.10 -10.85
CA THR A 174 3.40 -15.44 -9.68
C THR A 174 2.49 -15.53 -8.44
N PHE A 175 1.16 -15.45 -8.61
CA PHE A 175 0.21 -15.74 -7.54
C PHE A 175 0.31 -17.20 -7.08
N GLY A 176 0.47 -18.14 -8.00
CA GLY A 176 0.76 -19.54 -7.69
C GLY A 176 2.01 -19.71 -6.81
N VAL A 177 3.10 -19.01 -7.14
CA VAL A 177 4.33 -19.01 -6.34
C VAL A 177 4.08 -18.49 -4.92
N SER A 178 3.33 -17.40 -4.76
CA SER A 178 2.95 -16.87 -3.44
C SER A 178 2.10 -17.86 -2.65
N ALA A 179 1.05 -18.42 -3.27
CA ALA A 179 0.18 -19.42 -2.65
C ALA A 179 0.96 -20.66 -2.18
N THR A 180 1.85 -21.19 -3.02
CA THR A 180 2.73 -22.32 -2.67
C THR A 180 3.69 -21.95 -1.54
N THR A 181 4.26 -20.75 -1.56
CA THR A 181 5.16 -20.26 -0.50
C THR A 181 4.43 -20.23 0.85
N VAL A 182 3.21 -19.66 0.90
CA VAL A 182 2.39 -19.60 2.11
C VAL A 182 1.97 -21.01 2.55
N ALA A 183 1.62 -21.90 1.62
CA ALA A 183 1.19 -23.26 1.91
C ALA A 183 2.30 -24.11 2.53
N VAL A 184 3.50 -24.10 1.95
CA VAL A 184 4.64 -24.94 2.35
C VAL A 184 5.33 -24.41 3.60
N LEU A 185 5.36 -23.10 3.81
CA LEU A 185 5.99 -22.54 5.01
C LEU A 185 5.16 -22.85 6.26
N ALA A 186 5.85 -23.36 7.29
CA ALA A 186 5.32 -23.50 8.65
C ALA A 186 5.28 -22.11 9.33
N LEU A 187 4.28 -21.32 8.95
CA LEU A 187 3.97 -19.99 9.48
C LEU A 187 2.95 -20.12 10.62
N THR A 188 3.22 -19.46 11.74
CA THR A 188 2.30 -19.40 12.88
C THR A 188 1.50 -18.11 12.78
N PHE A 189 0.21 -18.22 12.48
CA PHE A 189 -0.71 -17.09 12.49
C PHE A 189 -1.55 -17.11 13.77
N PRO A 190 -2.07 -15.97 14.24
CA PRO A 190 -3.05 -15.94 15.31
C PRO A 190 -4.28 -16.77 14.97
N ALA A 191 -4.80 -17.48 15.97
CA ALA A 191 -6.07 -18.17 15.84
C ALA A 191 -7.23 -17.17 15.72
N PRO A 192 -8.30 -17.50 14.97
CA PRO A 192 -9.50 -16.66 14.94
C PRO A 192 -10.05 -16.39 16.33
N SER A 193 -10.41 -15.12 16.61
CA SER A 193 -10.86 -14.71 17.93
C SER A 193 -12.38 -14.86 18.06
N LYS A 194 -12.82 -15.88 18.82
CA LYS A 194 -14.26 -16.09 19.14
C LYS A 194 -14.86 -14.89 19.89
N ALA A 195 -14.08 -14.20 20.71
CA ALA A 195 -14.50 -12.99 21.42
C ALA A 195 -14.69 -11.81 20.46
N ALA A 196 -13.78 -11.64 19.49
CA ALA A 196 -13.93 -10.63 18.44
C ALA A 196 -15.20 -10.86 17.60
N VAL A 197 -15.46 -12.13 17.22
CA VAL A 197 -16.66 -12.52 16.46
C VAL A 197 -17.95 -12.18 17.21
N ARG A 198 -17.99 -12.42 18.53
CA ARG A 198 -19.15 -12.09 19.39
C ARG A 198 -19.29 -10.59 19.64
N ALA A 199 -18.17 -9.89 19.81
CA ALA A 199 -18.13 -8.44 20.03
C ALA A 199 -18.56 -7.64 18.77
N ASP A 200 -18.29 -8.17 17.58
CA ASP A 200 -18.68 -7.55 16.31
C ASP A 200 -20.20 -7.41 16.13
N GLY A 201 -21.02 -8.27 16.74
CA GLY A 201 -22.48 -8.11 16.80
C GLY A 201 -23.19 -7.80 15.46
N ALA A 202 -24.30 -7.07 15.53
CA ALA A 202 -25.03 -6.55 14.37
C ALA A 202 -24.21 -5.47 13.63
N PRO A 203 -24.40 -5.27 12.31
CA PRO A 203 -23.58 -4.35 11.49
C PRO A 203 -23.42 -2.95 12.08
N VAL A 204 -24.46 -2.39 12.70
CA VAL A 204 -24.43 -1.05 13.32
C VAL A 204 -23.46 -0.96 14.51
N ARG A 205 -23.42 -1.98 15.37
CA ARG A 205 -22.49 -2.04 16.51
C ARG A 205 -21.03 -2.20 16.07
N ARG A 206 -20.82 -2.91 14.96
CA ARG A 206 -19.51 -3.06 14.31
C ARG A 206 -18.99 -1.70 13.85
N TRP A 207 -19.80 -0.92 13.13
CA TRP A 207 -19.44 0.42 12.69
C TRP A 207 -19.19 1.38 13.85
N ALA A 208 -19.97 1.30 14.94
CA ALA A 208 -19.76 2.11 16.13
C ALA A 208 -18.43 1.77 16.85
N ARG A 209 -18.09 0.48 16.98
CA ARG A 209 -16.79 0.04 17.55
C ARG A 209 -15.63 0.49 16.67
N VAL A 210 -15.76 0.28 15.36
CA VAL A 210 -14.83 0.73 14.33
C VAL A 210 -14.60 2.24 14.42
N ALA A 211 -15.67 3.03 14.52
CA ALA A 211 -15.58 4.47 14.67
C ALA A 211 -14.86 4.85 15.96
N GLY A 212 -15.12 4.14 17.06
CA GLY A 212 -14.41 4.32 18.33
C GLY A 212 -12.91 4.01 18.27
N LEU A 213 -12.50 3.00 17.49
CA LEU A 213 -11.08 2.65 17.28
C LEU A 213 -10.32 3.75 16.54
N VAL A 214 -10.98 4.40 15.58
CA VAL A 214 -10.41 5.48 14.75
C VAL A 214 -10.54 6.84 15.43
N ALA A 215 -11.50 7.02 16.33
CA ALA A 215 -11.70 8.26 17.10
C ALA A 215 -10.60 8.54 18.15
N VAL A 216 -9.61 7.65 18.29
CA VAL A 216 -8.45 7.88 19.17
C VAL A 216 -7.53 8.92 18.51
N PRO A 217 -7.27 10.09 19.14
CA PRO A 217 -6.66 11.24 18.45
C PRO A 217 -5.34 10.96 17.71
N PRO A 218 -4.37 10.18 18.25
CA PRO A 218 -3.13 9.89 17.53
C PRO A 218 -3.34 8.97 16.31
N VAL A 219 -4.26 7.99 16.39
CA VAL A 219 -4.54 7.12 15.24
C VAL A 219 -5.28 7.87 14.16
N LEU A 220 -6.25 8.71 14.53
CA LEU A 220 -6.94 9.58 13.59
C LEU A 220 -5.96 10.52 12.89
N ALA A 221 -5.05 11.13 13.64
CA ALA A 221 -4.03 12.02 13.10
C ALA A 221 -3.11 11.30 12.10
N ILE A 222 -2.65 10.09 12.42
CA ILE A 222 -1.83 9.29 11.50
C ILE A 222 -2.62 8.93 10.24
N LEU A 223 -3.87 8.48 10.37
CA LEU A 223 -4.72 8.11 9.23
C LEU A 223 -5.03 9.33 8.34
N ALA A 224 -5.29 10.49 8.95
CA ALA A 224 -5.51 11.75 8.23
C ALA A 224 -4.25 12.19 7.48
N ILE A 225 -3.08 12.17 8.15
CA ILE A 225 -1.79 12.46 7.51
C ILE A 225 -1.54 11.48 6.37
N ARG A 226 -1.82 10.17 6.53
CA ARG A 226 -1.64 9.19 5.45
C ARG A 226 -2.60 9.40 4.27
N ALA A 227 -3.85 9.77 4.51
CA ALA A 227 -4.79 10.14 3.45
C ALA A 227 -4.30 11.37 2.67
N LEU A 228 -3.86 12.40 3.39
CA LEU A 228 -3.33 13.62 2.79
C LEU A 228 -2.02 13.39 2.05
N ASP A 229 -1.15 12.54 2.59
CA ASP A 229 0.08 12.09 1.95
C ASP A 229 -0.19 11.39 0.62
N ALA A 230 -1.19 10.50 0.58
CA ALA A 230 -1.65 9.85 -0.65
C ALA A 230 -2.27 10.85 -1.64
N PHE A 231 -3.04 11.82 -1.14
CA PHE A 231 -3.58 12.92 -1.93
C PHE A 231 -2.47 13.77 -2.55
N GLY A 232 -1.51 14.23 -1.75
CA GLY A 232 -0.32 14.96 -2.21
C GLY A 232 0.45 14.16 -3.25
N SER A 233 0.62 12.86 -3.01
CA SER A 233 1.34 11.96 -3.92
C SER A 233 0.68 11.84 -5.30
N ALA A 234 -0.63 12.02 -5.40
CA ALA A 234 -1.30 12.06 -6.69
C ALA A 234 -0.79 13.20 -7.60
N SER A 235 -0.34 14.31 -7.02
CA SER A 235 0.18 15.46 -7.76
C SER A 235 1.42 15.12 -8.59
N HIS A 236 2.33 14.26 -8.09
CA HIS A 236 3.50 13.84 -8.86
C HIS A 236 3.20 12.65 -9.78
N ASN A 237 2.21 11.80 -9.47
CA ASN A 237 1.75 10.76 -10.39
C ASN A 237 1.23 11.34 -11.72
N VAL A 238 0.49 12.46 -11.65
CA VAL A 238 0.06 13.22 -12.83
C VAL A 238 1.14 14.20 -13.30
N GLY A 239 1.80 14.86 -12.36
CA GLY A 239 2.73 15.94 -12.61
C GLY A 239 4.03 15.53 -13.29
N VAL A 240 4.60 14.36 -12.97
CA VAL A 240 5.86 13.90 -13.59
C VAL A 240 5.71 13.66 -15.09
N PRO A 241 4.69 12.93 -15.59
CA PRO A 241 4.46 12.82 -17.03
C PRO A 241 4.23 14.17 -17.72
N VAL A 242 3.44 15.06 -17.12
CA VAL A 242 3.16 16.41 -17.66
C VAL A 242 4.41 17.29 -17.67
N PHE A 243 5.26 17.19 -16.66
CA PHE A 243 6.52 17.90 -16.59
C PHE A 243 7.50 17.34 -17.63
N ALA A 244 7.61 16.02 -17.73
CA ALA A 244 8.48 15.34 -18.68
C ALA A 244 8.16 15.67 -20.13
N SER A 245 6.88 15.73 -20.50
CA SER A 245 6.47 16.10 -21.87
C SER A 245 6.85 17.54 -22.25
N ARG A 246 7.08 18.41 -21.27
CA ARG A 246 7.51 19.81 -21.49
C ARG A 246 9.03 19.97 -21.54
N VAL A 247 9.77 19.26 -20.68
CA VAL A 247 11.23 19.43 -20.53
C VAL A 247 12.04 18.47 -21.40
N MET A 248 11.47 17.32 -21.77
CA MET A 248 12.07 16.30 -22.64
C MET A 248 11.03 15.81 -23.67
N PRO A 249 10.57 16.67 -24.59
CA PRO A 249 9.50 16.32 -25.53
C PRO A 249 9.86 15.16 -26.48
N GLU A 250 11.15 14.98 -26.79
CA GLU A 250 11.65 13.89 -27.65
C GLU A 250 11.56 12.51 -26.97
N ASP A 251 11.73 12.45 -25.64
CA ASP A 251 11.63 11.21 -24.87
C ASP A 251 11.11 11.46 -23.44
N PRO A 252 9.81 11.77 -23.26
CA PRO A 252 9.23 11.99 -21.94
C PRO A 252 9.27 10.72 -21.08
N ALA A 253 9.23 9.55 -21.73
CA ALA A 253 9.21 8.26 -21.08
C ALA A 253 10.52 7.97 -20.34
N ALA A 254 11.67 8.38 -20.90
CA ALA A 254 12.96 8.24 -20.22
C ALA A 254 12.98 8.97 -18.87
N LEU A 255 12.54 10.23 -18.81
CA LEU A 255 12.55 10.99 -17.55
C LEU A 255 11.60 10.40 -16.50
N VAL A 256 10.40 9.97 -16.92
CA VAL A 256 9.47 9.25 -16.03
C VAL A 256 10.12 7.97 -15.50
N GLY A 257 10.79 7.20 -16.37
CA GLY A 257 11.51 5.99 -16.01
C GLY A 257 12.64 6.24 -15.02
N TRP A 258 13.48 7.25 -15.27
CA TRP A 258 14.57 7.64 -14.36
C TRP A 258 14.04 8.12 -13.01
N PHE A 259 12.95 8.89 -13.00
CA PHE A 259 12.28 9.30 -11.78
C PHE A 259 11.84 8.09 -10.95
N LEU A 260 11.10 7.14 -11.56
CA LEU A 260 10.62 5.94 -10.88
C LEU A 260 11.76 5.06 -10.36
N ALA A 261 12.82 4.89 -11.16
CA ALA A 261 14.00 4.13 -10.76
C ALA A 261 14.72 4.79 -9.57
N THR A 262 14.90 6.11 -9.63
CA THR A 262 15.57 6.88 -8.57
C THR A 262 14.76 6.89 -7.28
N TRP A 263 13.44 7.03 -7.38
CA TRP A 263 12.52 6.94 -6.26
C TRP A 263 12.60 5.57 -5.57
N ALA A 264 12.62 4.49 -6.35
CA ALA A 264 12.78 3.14 -5.83
C ALA A 264 14.13 2.92 -5.14
N ILE A 265 15.23 3.46 -5.68
CA ILE A 265 16.55 3.46 -5.02
C ILE A 265 16.44 4.15 -3.65
N GLY A 266 15.69 5.24 -3.56
CA GLY A 266 15.39 5.92 -2.30
C GLY A 266 14.68 5.01 -1.30
N LEU A 267 13.62 4.30 -1.72
CA LEU A 267 12.89 3.34 -0.87
C LEU A 267 13.84 2.25 -0.34
N LEU A 268 14.75 1.74 -1.17
CA LEU A 268 15.78 0.78 -0.75
C LEU A 268 16.76 1.37 0.27
N GLY A 269 17.05 2.67 0.14
CA GLY A 269 17.87 3.44 1.08
C GLY A 269 17.22 3.62 2.45
N ALA A 270 15.89 3.66 2.52
CA ALA A 270 15.13 3.89 3.75
C ALA A 270 15.46 2.87 4.86
N HIS A 271 15.66 1.60 4.52
CA HIS A 271 16.03 0.57 5.50
C HIS A 271 17.36 0.88 6.22
N ARG A 272 18.33 1.48 5.51
CA ARG A 272 19.61 1.90 6.12
C ARG A 272 19.42 3.10 7.05
N VAL A 273 18.56 4.04 6.67
CA VAL A 273 18.23 5.22 7.48
C VAL A 273 17.52 4.80 8.76
N VAL A 274 16.46 3.98 8.65
CA VAL A 274 15.75 3.41 9.79
C VAL A 274 16.71 2.69 10.74
N ARG A 275 17.57 1.80 10.22
CA ARG A 275 18.53 1.07 11.04
C ARG A 275 19.52 1.98 11.77
N ARG A 276 19.95 3.08 11.15
CA ARG A 276 20.89 4.04 11.76
C ARG A 276 20.21 4.88 12.84
N LEU A 277 19.02 5.42 12.57
CA LEU A 277 18.31 6.33 13.48
C LEU A 277 17.74 5.61 14.71
N HIS A 278 17.41 4.32 14.57
CA HIS A 278 16.74 3.53 15.59
C HIS A 278 17.59 2.38 16.13
N ARG A 279 18.92 2.45 15.96
CA ARG A 279 19.85 1.42 16.45
C ARG A 279 19.78 1.26 17.97
N ASP A 280 19.74 2.38 18.68
CA ASP A 280 19.88 2.45 20.14
C ASP A 280 18.60 2.96 20.83
N ARG A 281 17.53 3.18 20.07
CA ARG A 281 16.23 3.65 20.60
C ARG A 281 15.23 2.51 20.55
N PRO A 282 14.57 2.17 21.67
CA PRO A 282 13.46 1.23 21.63
C PRO A 282 12.37 1.80 20.70
N PRO A 283 11.66 0.95 19.92
CA PRO A 283 10.65 1.37 18.95
C PRO A 283 9.37 1.89 19.65
N ARG A 284 9.48 3.05 20.31
CA ARG A 284 8.42 3.68 21.09
C ARG A 284 7.97 4.97 20.39
N HIS A 285 6.72 4.98 19.96
CA HIS A 285 5.93 6.18 19.65
C HIS A 285 6.56 7.17 18.65
N ASP A 286 6.76 6.69 17.42
CA ASP A 286 7.35 7.45 16.32
C ASP A 286 6.31 8.20 15.45
N GLU A 287 5.16 8.58 16.01
CA GLU A 287 4.15 9.37 15.28
C GLU A 287 4.76 10.69 14.75
N ARG A 288 5.69 11.28 15.51
CA ARG A 288 6.46 12.47 15.11
C ARG A 288 7.48 12.18 14.02
N ALA A 289 8.11 11.01 14.06
CA ALA A 289 9.04 10.57 13.02
C ALA A 289 8.31 10.34 11.69
N PHE A 290 7.13 9.71 11.75
CA PHE A 290 6.23 9.59 10.60
C PHE A 290 5.89 10.98 10.02
N ALA A 291 5.39 11.90 10.86
CA ALA A 291 5.07 13.26 10.40
C ALA A 291 6.29 14.00 9.81
N ALA A 292 7.47 13.88 10.42
CA ALA A 292 8.70 14.48 9.91
C ALA A 292 9.10 13.91 8.55
N GLY A 293 9.02 12.57 8.38
CA GLY A 293 9.27 11.93 7.09
C GLY A 293 8.30 12.41 6.01
N THR A 294 7.01 12.51 6.33
CA THR A 294 5.98 13.03 5.42
C THR A 294 6.27 14.48 5.01
N CYS A 295 6.74 15.32 5.95
CA CYS A 295 7.14 16.69 5.64
C CYS A 295 8.37 16.74 4.71
N VAL A 296 9.38 15.91 4.96
CA VAL A 296 10.58 15.83 4.09
C VAL A 296 10.19 15.40 2.68
N MET A 297 9.34 14.37 2.56
CA MET A 297 8.85 13.90 1.26
C MET A 297 8.07 14.99 0.51
N SER A 298 7.13 15.65 1.21
CA SER A 298 6.30 16.70 0.63
C SER A 298 7.13 17.91 0.19
N ALA A 299 8.08 18.36 1.01
CA ALA A 299 9.00 19.43 0.65
C ALA A 299 9.85 19.06 -0.56
N ALA A 300 10.37 17.82 -0.63
CA ALA A 300 11.15 17.35 -1.76
C ALA A 300 10.37 17.45 -3.08
N PHE A 301 9.11 17.00 -3.12
CA PHE A 301 8.29 17.07 -4.34
C PHE A 301 7.93 18.51 -4.74
N VAL A 302 7.63 19.39 -3.79
CA VAL A 302 7.37 20.81 -4.11
C VAL A 302 8.62 21.45 -4.73
N LEU A 303 9.79 21.23 -4.13
CA LEU A 303 11.06 21.75 -4.65
C LEU A 303 11.44 21.13 -5.99
N ALA A 304 11.11 19.85 -6.23
CA ALA A 304 11.40 19.14 -7.47
C ALA A 304 10.88 19.87 -8.70
N PHE A 305 9.62 20.33 -8.65
CA PHE A 305 8.95 21.00 -9.77
C PHE A 305 9.28 22.49 -9.89
N ALA A 306 9.93 23.08 -8.87
CA ALA A 306 10.40 24.47 -8.91
C ALA A 306 11.79 24.61 -9.55
N MET A 307 12.48 23.50 -9.78
CA MET A 307 13.89 23.46 -10.21
C MET A 307 14.04 22.83 -11.61
N PRO A 308 15.20 23.01 -12.29
CA PRO A 308 15.49 22.32 -13.53
C PRO A 308 15.38 20.79 -13.40
N TRP A 309 15.06 20.10 -14.51
CA TRP A 309 14.72 18.67 -14.50
C TRP A 309 15.72 17.73 -13.79
N PRO A 310 17.05 17.96 -13.72
CA PRO A 310 17.94 17.05 -12.98
C PRO A 310 17.63 17.02 -11.47
N TRP A 311 17.12 18.12 -10.92
CA TRP A 311 16.72 18.20 -9.51
C TRP A 311 15.49 17.35 -9.19
N LEU A 312 14.68 17.01 -10.20
CA LEU A 312 13.59 16.04 -10.05
C LEU A 312 14.12 14.68 -9.59
N LEU A 313 15.29 14.24 -10.06
CA LEU A 313 15.90 12.97 -9.67
C LEU A 313 16.44 13.03 -8.24
N VAL A 314 17.08 14.14 -7.85
CA VAL A 314 17.55 14.35 -6.47
C VAL A 314 16.36 14.35 -5.51
N ALA A 315 15.30 15.06 -5.86
CA ALA A 315 14.07 15.08 -5.09
C ALA A 315 13.40 13.70 -5.02
N ALA A 316 13.37 12.94 -6.12
CA ALA A 316 12.85 11.57 -6.15
C ALA A 316 13.62 10.65 -5.19
N LEU A 317 14.95 10.78 -5.13
CA LEU A 317 15.79 10.01 -4.21
C LEU A 317 15.45 10.34 -2.75
N VAL A 318 15.40 11.63 -2.41
CA VAL A 318 15.08 12.11 -1.05
C VAL A 318 13.67 11.72 -0.65
N ALA A 319 12.70 11.96 -1.54
CA ALA A 319 11.31 11.57 -1.36
C ALA A 319 11.17 10.06 -1.18
N GLY A 320 11.95 9.25 -1.91
CA GLY A 320 11.91 7.80 -1.77
C GLY A 320 12.45 7.29 -0.44
N ILE A 321 13.54 7.90 0.05
CA ILE A 321 14.05 7.59 1.40
C ILE A 321 13.01 7.95 2.45
N ALA A 322 12.38 9.11 2.30
CA ALA A 322 11.36 9.59 3.21
C ALA A 322 10.11 8.70 3.18
N ASP A 323 9.60 8.34 2.00
CA ASP A 323 8.45 7.44 1.81
C ASP A 323 8.70 6.04 2.40
N GLY A 324 9.88 5.45 2.13
CA GLY A 324 10.23 4.17 2.74
C GLY A 324 10.34 4.27 4.27
N TYR A 325 10.80 5.41 4.80
CA TYR A 325 10.92 5.64 6.24
C TYR A 325 9.54 5.81 6.90
N THR A 326 8.65 6.61 6.29
CA THR A 326 7.28 6.81 6.77
C THR A 326 6.52 5.49 6.72
N GLU A 327 6.64 4.70 5.65
CA GLU A 327 5.97 3.41 5.53
C GLU A 327 6.43 2.41 6.62
N ILE A 328 7.74 2.32 6.89
CA ILE A 328 8.25 1.43 7.95
C ILE A 328 7.79 1.88 9.34
N THR A 329 7.87 3.16 9.65
CA THR A 329 7.48 3.70 10.96
C THR A 329 5.98 3.59 11.20
N TYR A 330 5.18 3.94 10.19
CA TYR A 330 3.73 3.82 10.18
C TYR A 330 3.25 2.38 10.38
N THR A 331 3.72 1.45 9.56
CA THR A 331 3.31 0.04 9.62
C THR A 331 3.69 -0.59 10.96
N THR A 332 4.89 -0.28 11.47
CA THR A 332 5.36 -0.76 12.79
C THR A 332 4.49 -0.20 13.92
N ARG A 333 4.04 1.06 13.81
CA ARG A 333 3.16 1.69 14.81
C ARG A 333 1.78 1.06 14.82
N LEU A 334 1.17 0.82 13.66
CA LEU A 334 -0.13 0.13 13.58
C LEU A 334 -0.05 -1.31 14.11
N GLN A 335 1.07 -1.98 13.88
CA GLN A 335 1.36 -3.31 14.42
C GLN A 335 1.55 -3.35 15.94
N ALA A 336 1.72 -2.20 16.60
CA ALA A 336 1.81 -2.14 18.06
C ALA A 336 0.43 -2.19 18.74
N GLU A 337 -0.65 -1.98 17.99
CA GLU A 337 -2.00 -2.12 18.52
C GLU A 337 -2.32 -3.60 18.85
N PRO A 338 -3.20 -3.86 19.85
CA PRO A 338 -3.56 -5.21 20.24
C PRO A 338 -4.33 -5.96 19.14
N ASP A 339 -4.13 -7.28 19.07
CA ASP A 339 -5.03 -8.18 18.34
C ASP A 339 -6.36 -8.28 19.12
N PRO A 340 -7.56 -8.25 18.50
CA PRO A 340 -7.88 -8.39 17.08
C PRO A 340 -7.93 -7.09 16.27
N ASP A 341 -7.68 -5.94 16.88
CA ASP A 341 -7.98 -4.64 16.26
C ASP A 341 -6.96 -4.23 15.18
N ARG A 342 -5.77 -4.83 15.16
CA ARG A 342 -4.73 -4.63 14.11
C ARG A 342 -5.28 -4.68 12.69
N GLY A 343 -6.10 -5.68 12.39
CA GLY A 343 -6.67 -5.85 11.05
C GLY A 343 -7.62 -4.70 10.66
N HIS A 344 -8.35 -4.14 11.62
CA HIS A 344 -9.20 -2.98 11.40
C HIS A 344 -8.37 -1.72 11.13
N TYR A 345 -7.29 -1.50 11.89
CA TYR A 345 -6.38 -0.38 11.66
C TYR A 345 -5.74 -0.41 10.27
N PHE A 346 -5.24 -1.56 9.83
CA PHE A 346 -4.73 -1.73 8.46
C PHE A 346 -5.82 -1.62 7.39
N GLY A 347 -7.07 -1.96 7.73
CA GLY A 347 -8.23 -1.72 6.88
C GLY A 347 -8.49 -0.23 6.65
N PHE A 348 -8.55 0.56 7.73
CA PHE A 348 -8.73 2.02 7.65
C PHE A 348 -7.56 2.72 6.99
N ALA A 349 -6.34 2.26 7.27
CA ALA A 349 -5.13 2.68 6.58
C ALA A 349 -5.29 2.61 5.06
N ALA A 350 -5.64 1.42 4.56
CA ALA A 350 -5.81 1.17 3.13
C ALA A 350 -6.95 2.01 2.54
N VAL A 351 -8.04 2.19 3.28
CA VAL A 351 -9.15 3.05 2.88
C VAL A 351 -8.71 4.52 2.77
N ALA A 352 -8.05 5.05 3.80
CA ALA A 352 -7.56 6.42 3.86
C ALA A 352 -6.59 6.71 2.69
N GLU A 353 -5.67 5.79 2.43
CA GLU A 353 -4.71 5.88 1.32
C GLU A 353 -5.40 5.85 -0.05
N ASN A 354 -6.32 4.90 -0.28
CA ASN A 354 -7.03 4.78 -1.55
C ASN A 354 -7.95 5.99 -1.83
N VAL A 355 -8.67 6.48 -0.82
CA VAL A 355 -9.52 7.68 -0.95
C VAL A 355 -8.67 8.91 -1.21
N GLY A 356 -7.58 9.08 -0.45
CA GLY A 356 -6.63 10.18 -0.63
C GLY A 356 -6.05 10.20 -2.04
N LEU A 357 -5.50 9.07 -2.49
CA LEU A 357 -4.92 8.92 -3.83
C LEU A 357 -5.98 9.13 -4.93
N GLY A 358 -7.15 8.50 -4.82
CA GLY A 358 -8.21 8.59 -5.82
C GLY A 358 -8.74 10.02 -5.98
N ALA A 359 -9.07 10.69 -4.87
CA ALA A 359 -9.48 12.09 -4.89
C ALA A 359 -8.35 13.00 -5.39
N GLY A 360 -7.12 12.71 -4.99
CA GLY A 360 -5.93 13.45 -5.41
C GLY A 360 -5.67 13.34 -6.90
N LEU A 361 -5.85 12.17 -7.51
CA LEU A 361 -5.61 11.97 -8.96
C LEU A 361 -6.61 12.77 -9.79
N LEU A 362 -7.88 12.79 -9.38
CA LEU A 362 -8.91 13.60 -10.02
C LEU A 362 -8.62 15.09 -9.88
N ALA A 363 -8.27 15.53 -8.66
CA ALA A 363 -7.93 16.93 -8.39
C ALA A 363 -6.67 17.35 -9.16
N ALA A 364 -5.61 16.55 -9.13
CA ALA A 364 -4.36 16.82 -9.83
C ALA A 364 -4.59 16.90 -11.34
N ALA A 365 -5.31 15.95 -11.94
CA ALA A 365 -5.64 15.97 -13.36
C ALA A 365 -6.33 17.28 -13.77
N ALA A 366 -7.43 17.63 -13.10
CA ALA A 366 -8.18 18.86 -13.38
C ALA A 366 -7.35 20.14 -13.13
N LEU A 367 -6.59 20.19 -12.03
CA LEU A 367 -5.79 21.37 -11.69
C LEU A 367 -4.58 21.55 -12.63
N THR A 368 -3.99 20.47 -13.15
CA THR A 368 -2.85 20.56 -14.08
C THR A 368 -3.23 21.04 -15.48
N GLU A 369 -4.51 21.02 -15.83
CA GLU A 369 -5.01 21.67 -17.06
C GLU A 369 -5.04 23.20 -16.91
N LEU A 370 -5.27 23.69 -15.69
CA LEU A 370 -5.44 25.11 -15.40
C LEU A 370 -4.14 25.76 -14.91
N TRP A 371 -3.35 25.04 -14.11
CA TRP A 371 -2.20 25.58 -13.39
C TRP A 371 -0.90 24.82 -13.71
N PRO A 372 0.27 25.48 -13.61
CA PRO A 372 1.56 24.81 -13.70
C PRO A 372 1.70 23.69 -12.66
N VAL A 373 2.40 22.61 -13.02
CA VAL A 373 2.63 21.45 -12.14
C VAL A 373 3.19 21.84 -10.77
N VAL A 374 4.11 22.82 -10.73
CA VAL A 374 4.68 23.33 -9.47
C VAL A 374 3.63 23.94 -8.54
N ALA A 375 2.62 24.64 -9.08
CA ALA A 375 1.55 25.25 -8.28
C ALA A 375 0.61 24.17 -7.74
N VAL A 376 0.29 23.16 -8.55
CA VAL A 376 -0.53 22.01 -8.13
C VAL A 376 0.17 21.19 -7.06
N ALA A 377 1.45 20.85 -7.26
CA ALA A 377 2.26 20.16 -6.27
C ALA A 377 2.39 20.99 -4.99
N GLY A 378 2.65 22.29 -5.11
CA GLY A 378 2.72 23.25 -4.00
C GLY A 378 1.43 23.29 -3.17
N LEU A 379 0.26 23.33 -3.82
CA LEU A 379 -1.03 23.29 -3.14
C LEU A 379 -1.23 21.96 -2.40
N MET A 380 -1.09 20.85 -3.11
CA MET A 380 -1.45 19.53 -2.59
C MET A 380 -0.49 19.08 -1.50
N HIS A 381 0.83 19.18 -1.71
CA HIS A 381 1.82 18.88 -0.67
C HIS A 381 1.92 19.98 0.40
N GLY A 382 1.59 21.23 0.07
CA GLY A 382 1.47 22.32 1.05
C GLY A 382 0.39 22.03 2.09
N LEU A 383 -0.75 21.48 1.68
CA LEU A 383 -1.79 21.02 2.60
C LEU A 383 -1.26 19.93 3.54
N VAL A 384 -0.51 18.97 3.02
CA VAL A 384 0.13 17.91 3.83
C VAL A 384 1.07 18.52 4.87
N LEU A 385 1.92 19.46 4.46
CA LEU A 385 2.87 20.15 5.35
C LEU A 385 2.17 20.91 6.47
N VAL A 386 1.10 21.66 6.15
CA VAL A 386 0.33 22.42 7.14
C VAL A 386 -0.33 21.48 8.15
N VAL A 387 -1.00 20.42 7.67
CA VAL A 387 -1.69 19.49 8.58
C VAL A 387 -0.70 18.71 9.44
N ALA A 388 0.40 18.22 8.87
CA ALA A 388 1.44 17.55 9.64
C ALA A 388 2.04 18.48 10.71
N ALA A 389 2.32 19.74 10.37
CA ALA A 389 2.81 20.74 11.32
C ALA A 389 1.80 21.03 12.43
N VAL A 390 0.51 21.18 12.11
CA VAL A 390 -0.57 21.39 13.09
C VAL A 390 -0.70 20.17 14.01
N CYS A 391 -0.66 18.94 13.49
CA CYS A 391 -0.72 17.72 14.30
C CYS A 391 0.47 17.60 15.26
N VAL A 392 1.66 18.04 14.85
CA VAL A 392 2.85 18.10 15.71
C VAL A 392 2.69 19.19 16.77
N ALA A 393 2.29 20.41 16.38
CA ALA A 393 2.18 21.58 17.25
C ALA A 393 1.09 21.43 18.32
N THR A 394 -0.07 20.86 17.96
CA THR A 394 -1.20 20.62 18.87
C THR A 394 -0.99 19.42 19.79
N GLY A 395 0.09 18.64 19.58
CA GLY A 395 0.32 17.40 20.31
C GLY A 395 -0.72 16.32 20.01
N ALA A 396 -1.46 16.40 18.89
CA ALA A 396 -2.40 15.38 18.46
C ALA A 396 -1.73 14.01 18.23
N LEU A 397 -0.43 14.03 17.93
CA LEU A 397 0.44 12.84 17.82
C LEU A 397 1.00 12.39 19.19
N GLY A 398 0.60 13.03 20.30
CA GLY A 398 1.06 12.75 21.65
C GLY A 398 -0.03 12.10 22.52
N ARG A 399 0.42 11.15 23.36
CA ARG A 399 -0.29 10.38 24.40
C ARG A 399 -1.02 9.10 23.95
N ARG A 400 -0.32 7.97 24.16
CA ARG A 400 -0.70 6.95 25.15
C ARG A 400 0.59 6.32 25.69
N GLY A 401 0.90 6.54 26.97
CA GLY A 401 1.67 5.54 27.71
C GLY A 401 0.86 4.24 27.74
N PRO A 402 1.49 3.06 27.84
CA PRO A 402 0.76 1.81 27.95
C PRO A 402 -0.23 1.93 29.10
N ALA A 403 -1.50 1.59 28.84
CA ALA A 403 -2.37 1.19 29.94
C ALA A 403 -1.67 0.00 30.58
N GLU A 404 -1.16 0.18 31.80
CA GLU A 404 -0.77 -0.96 32.62
C GLU A 404 -1.98 -1.90 32.66
N PRO A 405 -1.79 -3.21 32.41
CA PRO A 405 -2.83 -4.16 32.70
C PRO A 405 -3.23 -3.94 34.16
N ALA A 406 -4.54 -3.81 34.41
CA ALA A 406 -5.10 -3.79 35.75
C ALA A 406 -4.86 -5.17 36.37
N GLU A 407 -3.64 -5.43 36.83
CA GLU A 407 -3.29 -6.56 37.66
C GLU A 407 -3.15 -6.08 39.11
N ALA A 408 -3.88 -6.77 39.99
CA ALA A 408 -3.87 -6.66 41.45
C ALA A 408 -4.62 -5.48 42.10
N ALA A 409 -5.95 -5.49 41.99
CA ALA A 409 -6.82 -4.89 43.01
C ALA A 409 -7.87 -5.88 43.54
N ASP A 410 -7.54 -7.18 43.59
CA ASP A 410 -8.40 -8.19 44.26
C ASP A 410 -7.62 -9.28 45.02
N THR A 411 -6.41 -8.97 45.51
CA THR A 411 -5.68 -9.83 46.46
C THR A 411 -5.33 -9.12 47.78
N ALA A 412 -6.17 -8.15 48.17
CA ALA A 412 -6.17 -7.57 49.51
C ALA A 412 -7.60 -7.54 50.09
N GLY A 413 -8.25 -8.70 50.07
CA GLY A 413 -9.54 -8.94 50.69
C GLY A 413 -9.55 -10.29 51.41
N GLY A 414 -8.50 -10.56 52.19
CA GLY A 414 -8.39 -11.75 53.02
C GLY A 414 -7.95 -11.38 54.43
N ARG A 415 -8.92 -11.14 55.30
CA ARG A 415 -9.00 -11.63 56.69
C ARG A 415 -10.26 -11.14 57.38
#